data_AF-A0A822F233-F1
#
_entry.id   AF-A0A822F233-F1
#
_cell.length_a   1.000
_cell.length_b   1.000
_cell.length_c   1.000
_cell.angle_alpha   90.00
_cell.angle_beta   90.00
_cell.angle_gamma   90.00
#
_symmetry.space_group_name_H-M   'P 1'
#
loop_
_entity.id
_entity.type
_entity.pdbx_description
1 polymer ?
#
loop_
_entity_poly.entity_id
_entity_poly.type
_entity_poly.pdbx_seq_one_letter_code
_entity_poly.pdbx_strand_id
1 'polypeptide(L)'
;TVPSSYISTTDCAHSTYIVDENESQKETFNNLNIDASMKLSLMAGLFNIEGSAKYLNQTKTNSRTVRVTHILQMKTKKDHLHISMTDLCQYFSSDALENPNATHCVIGITWGANVAATFEEVLATSEEASELQGQLSACLKKPTIGISGDASVKNVDETNSKFRSLKIHISGDIKLSTVPRTVEDVFKAFSEVPSKLNELNDGKGQQLEFELYP
;
A
#
# COMPACT_ATOMS: atom_id res chain seq x y z
N THR A 1 20.38 -14.91 -18.04
CA THR A 1 19.32 -13.90 -17.90
C THR A 1 18.61 -13.76 -19.23
N VAL A 2 17.28 -13.53 -19.21
CA VAL A 2 16.49 -13.39 -20.44
C VAL A 2 16.90 -12.10 -21.18
N PRO A 3 17.03 -12.11 -22.51
CA PRO A 3 17.33 -10.90 -23.29
C PRO A 3 16.28 -9.81 -23.09
N SER A 4 16.73 -8.55 -22.97
CA SER A 4 15.85 -7.39 -22.80
C SER A 4 14.91 -7.17 -23.98
N SER A 5 15.23 -7.70 -25.17
CA SER A 5 14.35 -7.67 -26.34
C SER A 5 13.03 -8.41 -26.16
N TYR A 6 12.95 -9.34 -25.20
CA TYR A 6 11.70 -10.02 -24.86
C TYR A 6 10.87 -9.27 -23.82
N ILE A 7 11.37 -8.17 -23.26
CA ILE A 7 10.70 -7.42 -22.21
C ILE A 7 10.11 -6.15 -22.82
N SER A 8 8.79 -6.00 -22.71
CA SER A 8 8.12 -4.73 -22.99
C SER A 8 7.85 -3.98 -21.69
N THR A 9 8.14 -2.68 -21.67
CA THR A 9 7.70 -1.78 -20.59
C THR A 9 6.55 -0.92 -21.09
N THR A 10 5.43 -0.91 -20.38
CA THR A 10 4.27 -0.05 -20.67
C THR A 10 3.96 0.87 -19.49
N ASP A 11 3.52 2.10 -19.77
CA ASP A 11 3.01 3.01 -18.74
C ASP A 11 1.67 2.49 -18.19
N CYS A 12 1.52 2.48 -16.87
CA CYS A 12 0.28 2.14 -16.17
C CYS A 12 0.06 3.08 -14.96
N ALA A 13 0.49 4.33 -15.09
CA ALA A 13 0.45 5.30 -14.02
C ALA A 13 -0.97 5.47 -13.45
N HIS A 14 -1.12 5.12 -12.18
CA HIS A 14 -2.40 5.22 -11.49
C HIS A 14 -2.17 5.43 -10.00
N SER A 15 -3.00 6.25 -9.37
CA SER A 15 -2.93 6.49 -7.93
C SER A 15 -4.28 6.20 -7.29
N THR A 16 -4.26 5.42 -6.23
CA THR A 16 -5.45 5.04 -5.46
C THR A 16 -5.24 5.44 -4.01
N TYR A 17 -6.27 6.07 -3.43
CA TYR A 17 -6.32 6.42 -2.02
C TYR A 17 -7.35 5.52 -1.34
N ILE A 18 -6.94 4.84 -0.28
CA ILE A 18 -7.78 3.90 0.46
C ILE A 18 -7.77 4.34 1.92
N VAL A 19 -8.96 4.37 2.53
CA VAL A 19 -9.12 4.63 3.97
C VAL A 19 -9.73 3.38 4.59
N ASP A 20 -8.94 2.70 5.41
CA ASP A 20 -9.29 1.46 6.08
C ASP A 20 -9.49 1.68 7.58
N GLU A 21 -10.66 1.35 8.10
CA GLU A 21 -11.02 1.53 9.52
C GLU A 21 -10.54 0.39 10.41
N ASN A 22 -9.79 -0.57 9.84
CA ASN A 22 -9.12 -1.65 10.57
C ASN A 22 -10.06 -2.46 11.49
N GLU A 23 -11.34 -2.57 11.11
CA GLU A 23 -12.37 -3.30 11.87
C GLU A 23 -12.08 -4.80 11.93
N SER A 24 -11.60 -5.37 10.82
CA SER A 24 -11.17 -6.76 10.74
C SER A 24 -10.13 -6.96 9.64
N GLN A 25 -9.25 -7.97 9.79
CA GLN A 25 -8.30 -8.34 8.71
C GLN A 25 -9.02 -8.65 7.40
N LYS A 26 -10.18 -9.32 7.47
CA LYS A 26 -10.99 -9.64 6.30
C LYS A 26 -11.43 -8.37 5.55
N GLU A 27 -11.88 -7.35 6.29
CA GLU A 27 -12.28 -6.08 5.70
C GLU A 27 -11.09 -5.33 5.12
N THR A 28 -9.97 -5.24 5.85
CA THR A 28 -8.71 -4.68 5.34
C THR A 28 -8.29 -5.34 4.02
N PHE A 29 -8.33 -6.68 3.94
CA PHE A 29 -7.97 -7.39 2.71
C PHE A 29 -8.97 -7.16 1.58
N ASN A 30 -10.25 -6.94 1.89
CA ASN A 30 -11.26 -6.60 0.89
C ASN A 30 -11.04 -5.18 0.35
N ASN A 31 -10.76 -4.22 1.24
CA ASN A 31 -10.49 -2.83 0.89
C ASN A 31 -9.26 -2.68 -0.02
N LEU A 32 -8.30 -3.61 0.09
CA LEU A 32 -7.08 -3.66 -0.71
C LEU A 32 -7.18 -4.55 -1.96
N ASN A 33 -8.36 -5.11 -2.22
CA ASN A 33 -8.61 -6.01 -3.34
C ASN A 33 -7.63 -7.20 -3.42
N ILE A 34 -7.22 -7.76 -2.28
CA ILE A 34 -6.36 -8.96 -2.25
C ILE A 34 -7.15 -10.17 -2.77
N ASP A 35 -6.56 -10.97 -3.64
CA ASP A 35 -7.20 -12.18 -4.20
C ASP A 35 -7.60 -13.19 -3.11
N ALA A 36 -8.67 -13.94 -3.33
CA ALA A 36 -9.22 -14.87 -2.34
C ALA A 36 -8.23 -15.95 -1.88
N SER A 37 -7.43 -16.50 -2.81
CA SER A 37 -6.38 -17.48 -2.50
C SER A 37 -5.25 -16.87 -1.68
N MET A 38 -4.85 -15.63 -2.00
CA MET A 38 -3.83 -14.89 -1.26
C MET A 38 -4.35 -14.50 0.13
N LYS A 39 -5.61 -14.07 0.26
CA LYS A 39 -6.30 -13.83 1.54
C LYS A 39 -6.24 -15.06 2.44
N LEU A 40 -6.64 -16.23 1.93
CA LEU A 40 -6.60 -17.48 2.68
C LEU A 40 -5.18 -17.82 3.11
N SER A 41 -4.20 -17.63 2.24
CA SER A 41 -2.79 -17.90 2.54
C SER A 41 -2.24 -16.97 3.62
N LEU A 42 -2.58 -15.67 3.58
CA LEU A 42 -2.24 -14.71 4.61
C LEU A 42 -2.90 -15.06 5.95
N MET A 43 -4.19 -15.42 5.95
CA MET A 43 -4.91 -15.85 7.16
C MET A 43 -4.37 -17.14 7.76
N ALA A 44 -3.88 -18.05 6.90
CA ALA A 44 -3.24 -19.30 7.31
C ALA A 44 -1.77 -19.11 7.77
N GLY A 45 -1.22 -17.89 7.69
CA GLY A 45 0.16 -17.60 8.06
C GLY A 45 1.19 -18.22 7.11
N LEU A 46 0.81 -18.51 5.86
CA LEU A 46 1.71 -19.10 4.86
C LEU A 46 2.72 -18.09 4.32
N PHE A 47 2.46 -16.80 4.47
CA PHE A 47 3.35 -15.72 4.09
C PHE A 47 3.70 -14.85 5.30
N ASN A 48 4.98 -14.49 5.43
CA ASN A 48 5.40 -13.48 6.39
C ASN A 48 5.15 -12.09 5.79
N ILE A 49 4.30 -11.32 6.48
CA ILE A 49 4.06 -9.92 6.13
C ILE A 49 5.20 -9.07 6.67
N GLU A 50 5.97 -8.47 5.78
CA GLU A 50 7.14 -7.63 6.11
C GLU A 50 7.02 -6.23 5.51
N GLY A 51 7.98 -5.36 5.86
CA GLY A 51 8.11 -4.03 5.25
C GLY A 51 6.87 -3.15 5.38
N SER A 52 6.47 -2.56 4.25
CA SER A 52 5.35 -1.64 4.11
C SER A 52 3.99 -2.29 4.32
N ALA A 53 3.90 -3.62 4.21
CA ALA A 53 2.64 -4.37 4.33
C ALA A 53 2.25 -4.66 5.79
N LYS A 54 3.04 -4.25 6.79
CA LYS A 54 2.77 -4.52 8.21
C LYS A 54 1.40 -4.05 8.70
N TYR A 55 0.81 -3.05 8.07
CA TYR A 55 -0.55 -2.58 8.39
C TYR A 55 -1.63 -3.67 8.17
N LEU A 56 -1.38 -4.67 7.32
CA LEU A 56 -2.28 -5.80 7.08
C LEU A 56 -2.62 -6.61 8.33
N ASN A 57 -1.72 -6.59 9.33
CA ASN A 57 -1.91 -7.30 10.60
C ASN A 57 -2.49 -6.41 11.72
N GLN A 58 -2.82 -5.15 11.44
CA GLN A 58 -3.16 -4.17 12.47
C GLN A 58 -4.67 -4.05 12.71
N THR A 59 -5.32 -5.09 13.24
CA THR A 59 -6.75 -5.00 13.61
C THR A 59 -6.96 -4.32 14.97
N LYS A 60 -8.07 -3.60 15.14
CA LYS A 60 -8.49 -3.09 16.45
C LYS A 60 -8.54 -4.20 17.50
N THR A 61 -8.12 -3.87 18.71
CA THR A 61 -8.10 -4.80 19.85
C THR A 61 -9.33 -4.69 20.74
N ASN A 62 -10.01 -3.54 20.74
CA ASN A 62 -11.24 -3.30 21.50
C ASN A 62 -12.06 -2.14 20.90
N SER A 63 -13.32 -2.00 21.33
CA SER A 63 -14.28 -1.00 20.82
C SER A 63 -13.98 0.46 21.20
N ARG A 64 -13.04 0.71 22.11
CA ARG A 64 -12.58 2.06 22.49
C ARG A 64 -11.33 2.50 21.72
N THR A 65 -10.78 1.61 20.89
CA THR A 65 -9.62 1.92 20.06
C THR A 65 -10.08 2.47 18.71
N VAL A 66 -9.68 3.70 18.42
CA VAL A 66 -9.69 4.24 17.07
C VAL A 66 -8.43 3.76 16.37
N ARG A 67 -8.59 3.12 15.21
CA ARG A 67 -7.48 2.84 14.30
C ARG A 67 -7.95 3.03 12.87
N VAL A 68 -7.36 3.98 12.17
CA VAL A 68 -7.69 4.25 10.75
C VAL A 68 -6.39 4.34 9.98
N THR A 69 -6.30 3.63 8.85
CA THR A 69 -5.13 3.64 7.98
C THR A 69 -5.47 4.31 6.65
N HIS A 70 -4.74 5.37 6.31
CA HIS A 70 -4.79 6.03 5.01
C HIS A 70 -3.66 5.49 4.14
N ILE A 71 -3.99 4.96 2.97
CA ILE A 71 -3.06 4.26 2.09
C ILE A 71 -3.05 4.94 0.74
N LEU A 72 -1.87 5.35 0.28
CA LEU A 72 -1.58 5.76 -1.07
C LEU A 72 -0.90 4.61 -1.80
N GLN A 73 -1.56 4.10 -2.84
CA GLN A 73 -0.98 3.15 -3.78
C GLN A 73 -0.70 3.88 -5.09
N MET A 74 0.53 3.83 -5.58
CA MET A 74 0.92 4.41 -6.86
C MET A 74 1.51 3.34 -7.75
N LYS A 75 0.91 3.11 -8.92
CA LYS A 75 1.48 2.34 -10.03
C LYS A 75 2.16 3.29 -11.01
N THR A 76 3.17 2.82 -11.73
CA THR A 76 3.90 3.65 -12.70
C THR A 76 4.08 2.94 -14.03
N LYS A 77 4.78 1.80 -14.04
CA LYS A 77 5.11 1.05 -15.24
C LYS A 77 4.86 -0.43 -15.00
N LYS A 78 4.64 -1.15 -16.08
CA LYS A 78 4.56 -2.60 -16.09
C LYS A 78 5.61 -3.15 -17.04
N ASP A 79 6.45 -4.05 -16.55
CA ASP A 79 7.29 -4.88 -17.40
C ASP A 79 6.58 -6.20 -17.66
N HIS A 80 6.59 -6.66 -18.91
CA HIS A 80 6.03 -7.94 -19.30
C HIS A 80 7.00 -8.69 -20.21
N LEU A 81 7.17 -9.98 -19.94
CA LEU A 81 8.02 -10.89 -20.66
C LEU A 81 7.22 -11.60 -21.75
N HIS A 82 7.65 -11.43 -23.00
CA HIS A 82 7.06 -12.02 -24.19
C HIS A 82 7.98 -13.10 -24.73
N ILE A 83 7.79 -14.33 -24.27
CA ILE A 83 8.60 -15.47 -24.70
C ILE A 83 7.74 -16.74 -24.73
N SER A 84 8.05 -17.65 -25.66
CA SER A 84 7.41 -18.96 -25.66
C SER A 84 7.91 -19.79 -24.47
N MET A 85 7.09 -20.72 -23.97
CA MET A 85 7.51 -21.55 -22.83
C MET A 85 8.71 -22.44 -23.15
N THR A 86 8.77 -22.97 -24.37
CA THR A 86 9.91 -23.76 -24.84
C THR A 86 11.21 -22.95 -24.75
N ASP A 87 11.15 -21.68 -25.12
CA ASP A 87 12.29 -20.77 -25.07
C ASP A 87 12.52 -20.16 -23.68
N LEU A 88 11.56 -20.25 -22.76
CA LEU A 88 11.73 -19.78 -21.39
C LEU A 88 12.52 -20.80 -20.55
N CYS A 89 12.26 -22.10 -20.76
CA CYS A 89 12.87 -23.20 -19.99
C CYS A 89 14.41 -23.19 -20.01
N GLN A 90 15.03 -22.74 -21.10
CA GLN A 90 16.49 -22.60 -21.21
C GLN A 90 17.09 -21.54 -20.27
N TYR A 91 16.27 -20.65 -19.70
CA TYR A 91 16.71 -19.61 -18.77
C TYR A 91 16.51 -19.97 -17.30
N PHE A 92 15.83 -21.09 -16.99
CA PHE A 92 15.73 -21.59 -15.62
C PHE A 92 17.02 -22.29 -15.21
N SER A 93 17.42 -22.12 -13.95
CA SER A 93 18.51 -22.91 -13.37
C SER A 93 18.05 -24.35 -13.17
N SER A 94 19.01 -25.29 -13.16
CA SER A 94 18.72 -26.69 -12.81
C SER A 94 18.00 -26.79 -11.46
N ASP A 95 18.44 -26.04 -10.46
CA ASP A 95 17.79 -26.00 -9.13
C ASP A 95 16.32 -25.55 -9.20
N ALA A 96 15.98 -24.59 -10.06
CA ALA A 96 14.61 -24.12 -10.21
C ALA A 96 13.73 -25.16 -10.90
N LEU A 97 14.27 -25.89 -11.89
CA LEU A 97 13.59 -26.97 -12.60
C LEU A 97 13.42 -28.24 -11.74
N GLU A 98 14.37 -28.50 -10.85
CA GLU A 98 14.36 -29.66 -9.96
C GLU A 98 13.59 -29.41 -8.67
N ASN A 99 13.20 -28.16 -8.38
CA ASN A 99 12.40 -27.83 -7.21
C ASN A 99 10.93 -28.24 -7.41
N PRO A 100 10.44 -29.30 -6.74
CA PRO A 100 9.07 -29.77 -6.92
C PRO A 100 8.01 -28.78 -6.39
N ASN A 101 8.43 -27.76 -5.63
CA ASN A 101 7.55 -26.73 -5.10
C ASN A 101 7.45 -25.49 -6.02
N ALA A 102 8.31 -25.40 -7.04
CA ALA A 102 8.22 -24.32 -8.04
C ALA A 102 7.09 -24.66 -9.03
N THR A 103 6.01 -23.89 -8.98
CA THR A 103 4.79 -24.16 -9.77
C THR A 103 4.48 -23.11 -10.82
N HIS A 104 5.15 -21.95 -10.75
CA HIS A 104 4.92 -20.82 -11.65
C HIS A 104 6.22 -20.02 -11.80
N CYS A 105 6.33 -19.27 -12.90
CA CYS A 105 7.37 -18.28 -13.16
C CYS A 105 6.77 -16.87 -13.28
N VAL A 106 7.54 -15.85 -12.90
CA VAL A 106 7.13 -14.44 -13.04
C VAL A 106 7.32 -14.01 -14.49
N ILE A 107 6.23 -13.63 -15.16
CA ILE A 107 6.23 -13.09 -16.52
C ILE A 107 5.87 -11.61 -16.58
N GLY A 108 5.31 -11.04 -15.51
CA GLY A 108 4.98 -9.63 -15.45
C GLY A 108 5.25 -9.04 -14.08
N ILE A 109 5.68 -7.78 -14.07
CA ILE A 109 5.91 -7.00 -12.85
C ILE A 109 5.27 -5.64 -13.02
N THR A 110 4.31 -5.32 -12.16
CA THR A 110 3.80 -3.95 -12.01
C THR A 110 4.64 -3.24 -10.96
N TRP A 111 5.19 -2.09 -11.34
CA TRP A 111 6.04 -1.26 -10.51
C TRP A 111 5.28 -0.08 -9.91
N GLY A 112 5.76 0.41 -8.78
CA GLY A 112 5.15 1.51 -8.07
C GLY A 112 5.68 1.72 -6.65
N ALA A 113 4.85 2.31 -5.79
CA ALA A 113 5.11 2.38 -4.36
C ALA A 113 3.81 2.45 -3.58
N ASN A 114 3.81 1.85 -2.39
CA ASN A 114 2.75 1.99 -1.40
C ASN A 114 3.26 2.76 -0.17
N VAL A 115 2.45 3.67 0.34
CA VAL A 115 2.68 4.35 1.61
C VAL A 115 1.39 4.32 2.42
N ALA A 116 1.48 3.88 3.67
CA ALA A 116 0.37 3.77 4.60
C ALA A 116 0.67 4.57 5.87
N ALA A 117 -0.28 5.40 6.28
CA ALA A 117 -0.26 6.13 7.53
C ALA A 117 -1.41 5.64 8.42
N THR A 118 -1.06 5.02 9.54
CA THR A 118 -2.00 4.52 10.54
C THR A 118 -2.10 5.51 11.69
N PHE A 119 -3.33 5.95 11.96
CA PHE A 119 -3.70 6.81 13.07
C PHE A 119 -4.32 5.95 14.16
N GLU A 120 -3.87 6.12 15.40
CA GLU A 120 -4.32 5.32 16.53
C GLU A 120 -4.51 6.12 17.81
N GLU A 121 -5.62 5.88 18.50
CA GLU A 121 -5.90 6.41 19.83
C GLU A 121 -6.82 5.47 20.61
N VAL A 122 -6.71 5.47 21.94
CA VAL A 122 -7.60 4.73 22.84
C VAL A 122 -8.35 5.74 23.68
N LEU A 123 -9.68 5.69 23.61
CA LEU A 123 -10.57 6.65 24.28
C LEU A 123 -11.21 6.04 25.53
N ALA A 124 -11.92 6.88 26.30
CA ALA A 124 -12.56 6.44 27.53
C ALA A 124 -13.76 5.54 27.23
N THR A 125 -14.54 5.89 26.20
CA THR A 125 -15.77 5.16 25.80
C THR A 125 -15.74 4.69 24.35
N SER A 126 -16.60 3.71 24.02
CA SER A 126 -16.78 3.23 22.66
C SER A 126 -17.50 4.25 21.77
N GLU A 127 -18.37 5.07 22.37
CA GLU A 127 -19.13 6.09 21.68
C GLU A 127 -18.20 7.22 21.20
N GLU A 128 -17.28 7.66 22.07
CA GLU A 128 -16.23 8.62 21.71
C GLU A 128 -15.33 8.07 20.59
N ALA A 129 -14.97 6.79 20.66
CA ALA A 129 -14.14 6.15 19.63
C ALA A 129 -14.84 6.07 18.28
N SER A 130 -16.11 5.67 18.27
CA SER A 130 -16.92 5.64 17.06
C SER A 130 -17.08 7.04 16.44
N GLU A 131 -17.33 8.06 17.26
CA GLU A 131 -17.44 9.44 16.78
C GLU A 131 -16.12 9.95 16.18
N LEU A 132 -15.00 9.77 16.89
CA LEU A 132 -13.69 10.21 16.43
C LEU A 132 -13.27 9.49 15.15
N GLN A 133 -13.49 8.17 15.07
CA GLN A 133 -13.22 7.37 13.88
C GLN A 133 -14.03 7.86 12.68
N GLY A 134 -15.33 8.06 12.84
CA GLY A 134 -16.18 8.56 11.74
C GLY A 134 -15.72 9.92 11.23
N GLN A 135 -15.33 10.83 12.14
CA GLN A 135 -14.78 12.14 11.80
C GLN A 135 -13.44 12.03 11.07
N LEU A 136 -12.54 11.16 11.55
CA LEU A 136 -11.23 10.92 10.94
C LEU A 136 -11.38 10.29 9.55
N SER A 137 -12.18 9.24 9.41
CA SER A 137 -12.47 8.62 8.11
C SER A 137 -13.06 9.60 7.12
N ALA A 138 -14.01 10.43 7.55
CA ALA A 138 -14.58 11.47 6.70
C ALA A 138 -13.53 12.51 6.29
N CYS A 139 -12.64 12.91 7.21
CA CYS A 139 -11.53 13.82 6.92
C CYS A 139 -10.58 13.25 5.87
N LEU A 140 -10.20 11.98 6.00
CA LEU A 140 -9.26 11.31 5.10
C LEU A 140 -9.88 10.96 3.73
N LYS A 141 -11.18 10.67 3.67
CA LYS A 141 -11.91 10.37 2.43
C LYS A 141 -12.26 11.62 1.61
N LYS A 142 -12.17 12.82 2.18
CA LYS A 142 -12.41 14.06 1.42
C LYS A 142 -11.48 14.06 0.20
N PRO A 143 -12.01 14.31 -1.00
CA PRO A 143 -11.21 14.19 -2.21
C PRO A 143 -10.03 15.15 -2.10
N THR A 144 -8.84 14.58 -2.10
CA THR A 144 -7.54 15.25 -2.11
C THR A 144 -7.36 15.94 -3.47
N ILE A 145 -8.30 16.82 -3.85
CA ILE A 145 -8.27 17.59 -5.09
C ILE A 145 -7.05 18.49 -4.98
N GLY A 146 -6.00 18.13 -5.72
CA GLY A 146 -4.78 18.88 -5.78
C GLY A 146 -4.01 18.77 -4.46
N ILE A 147 -3.06 17.86 -4.44
CA ILE A 147 -1.93 17.89 -3.50
C ILE A 147 -0.98 19.11 -3.75
N SER A 148 -1.53 20.15 -4.38
CA SER A 148 -1.01 21.50 -4.55
C SER A 148 -2.14 22.46 -4.13
N GLY A 149 -2.18 22.86 -2.85
CA GLY A 149 -2.97 24.03 -2.45
C GLY A 149 -3.46 24.07 -1.00
N ASP A 150 -3.55 25.29 -0.47
CA ASP A 150 -4.10 25.68 0.85
C ASP A 150 -5.51 25.13 1.18
N ALA A 151 -6.25 24.62 0.20
CA ALA A 151 -7.66 24.25 0.35
C ALA A 151 -7.88 22.92 1.10
N SER A 152 -6.98 21.93 0.95
CA SER A 152 -7.04 20.68 1.71
C SER A 152 -6.66 20.90 3.17
N VAL A 153 -5.66 21.73 3.43
CA VAL A 153 -5.15 22.08 4.76
C VAL A 153 -6.18 22.88 5.58
N LYS A 154 -6.88 23.84 4.97
CA LYS A 154 -7.90 24.67 5.65
C LYS A 154 -9.06 23.86 6.24
N ASN A 155 -9.42 22.72 5.66
CA ASN A 155 -10.50 21.87 6.17
C ASN A 155 -10.07 20.95 7.31
N VAL A 156 -8.77 20.60 7.39
CA VAL A 156 -8.24 19.87 8.55
C VAL A 156 -8.20 20.79 9.76
N ASP A 157 -7.91 22.09 9.55
CA ASP A 157 -7.78 23.11 10.59
C ASP A 157 -9.04 23.29 11.47
N GLU A 158 -10.25 23.20 10.90
CA GLU A 158 -11.51 23.27 11.66
C GLU A 158 -11.77 22.02 12.52
N THR A 159 -11.19 20.88 12.15
CA THR A 159 -11.38 19.58 12.84
C THR A 159 -10.18 19.22 13.72
N ASN A 160 -9.11 20.02 13.66
CA ASN A 160 -7.75 19.67 14.05
C ASN A 160 -7.58 19.42 15.55
N SER A 161 -8.35 20.11 16.39
CA SER A 161 -8.24 19.98 17.85
C SER A 161 -8.52 18.56 18.35
N LYS A 162 -9.43 17.83 17.69
CA LYS A 162 -9.79 16.45 18.04
C LYS A 162 -8.77 15.40 17.59
N PHE A 163 -7.90 15.73 16.64
CA PHE A 163 -6.92 14.79 16.07
C PHE A 163 -5.52 14.89 16.70
N ARG A 164 -5.28 15.88 17.58
CA ARG A 164 -3.94 16.15 18.14
C ARG A 164 -3.37 15.02 19.00
N SER A 165 -4.22 14.18 19.58
CA SER A 165 -3.83 13.06 20.43
C SER A 165 -3.58 11.76 19.65
N LEU A 166 -3.89 11.73 18.35
CA LEU A 166 -3.65 10.56 17.51
C LEU A 166 -2.16 10.25 17.42
N LYS A 167 -1.81 9.00 17.71
CA LYS A 167 -0.48 8.47 17.37
C LYS A 167 -0.47 8.16 15.88
N ILE A 168 0.58 8.61 15.20
CA ILE A 168 0.75 8.36 13.77
C ILE A 168 1.92 7.40 13.56
N HIS A 169 1.65 6.30 12.87
CA HIS A 169 2.64 5.37 12.37
C HIS A 169 2.65 5.43 10.84
N ILE A 170 3.84 5.49 10.24
CA ILE A 170 3.98 5.48 8.78
C ILE A 170 4.84 4.30 8.36
N SER A 171 4.38 3.60 7.33
CA SER A 171 5.08 2.49 6.70
C SER A 171 4.97 2.63 5.19
N GLY A 172 6.04 2.40 4.45
CA GLY A 172 5.98 2.54 3.00
C GLY A 172 7.28 2.17 2.32
N ASP A 173 7.18 2.05 1.01
CA ASP A 173 8.27 1.64 0.12
C ASP A 173 9.25 2.80 -0.21
N ILE A 174 8.90 4.00 0.24
CA ILE A 174 9.63 5.25 0.00
C ILE A 174 10.04 5.87 1.34
N LYS A 175 11.30 6.33 1.40
CA LYS A 175 11.82 7.06 2.55
C LYS A 175 11.25 8.48 2.59
N LEU A 176 10.49 8.78 3.63
CA LEU A 176 9.96 10.13 3.86
C LEU A 176 11.02 11.07 4.41
N SER A 177 10.87 12.36 4.11
CA SER A 177 11.82 13.42 4.48
C SER A 177 11.70 13.76 5.96
N THR A 178 10.48 13.72 6.47
CA THR A 178 10.12 14.00 7.86
C THR A 178 9.16 12.93 8.37
N VAL A 179 9.17 12.71 9.68
CA VAL A 179 8.21 11.84 10.35
C VAL A 179 6.95 12.65 10.63
N PRO A 180 5.79 12.31 10.02
CA PRO A 180 4.58 13.09 10.19
C PRO A 180 4.06 13.00 11.63
N ARG A 181 3.57 14.12 12.17
CA ARG A 181 3.00 14.20 13.52
C ARG A 181 1.55 14.66 13.53
N THR A 182 1.05 15.18 12.41
CA THR A 182 -0.35 15.56 12.24
C THR A 182 -0.95 14.93 10.98
N VAL A 183 -2.27 15.04 10.82
CA VAL A 183 -2.97 14.61 9.61
C VAL A 183 -2.48 15.39 8.39
N GLU A 184 -2.20 16.69 8.55
CA GLU A 184 -1.64 17.54 7.49
C GLU A 184 -0.24 17.12 7.08
N ASP A 185 0.60 16.72 8.05
CA ASP A 185 1.93 16.20 7.75
C ASP A 185 1.84 14.92 6.91
N VAL A 186 0.83 14.07 7.15
CA VAL A 186 0.58 12.88 6.32
C VAL A 186 0.19 13.28 4.89
N PHE A 187 -0.71 14.24 4.71
CA PHE A 187 -1.05 14.74 3.37
C PHE A 187 0.15 15.35 2.65
N LYS A 188 1.01 16.08 3.36
CA LYS A 188 2.29 16.58 2.81
C LYS A 188 3.25 15.44 2.50
N ALA A 189 3.36 14.43 3.35
CA ALA A 189 4.19 13.27 3.05
C ALA A 189 3.72 12.56 1.77
N PHE A 190 2.40 12.44 1.57
CA PHE A 190 1.81 11.84 0.38
C PHE A 190 2.07 12.70 -0.88
N SER A 191 2.20 14.03 -0.73
CA SER A 191 2.57 14.94 -1.83
C SER A 191 3.94 14.70 -2.42
N GLU A 192 4.88 14.26 -1.58
CA GLU A 192 6.26 14.02 -1.99
C GLU A 192 6.44 12.68 -2.69
N VAL A 193 5.50 11.74 -2.52
CA VAL A 193 5.60 10.37 -3.02
C VAL A 193 5.85 10.31 -4.53
N PRO A 194 5.11 11.03 -5.40
CA PRO A 194 5.39 11.02 -6.84
C PRO A 194 6.82 11.47 -7.19
N SER A 195 7.31 12.53 -6.54
CA SER A 195 8.66 13.04 -6.78
C SER A 195 9.73 12.02 -6.38
N LYS A 196 9.56 11.39 -5.22
CA LYS A 196 10.51 10.39 -4.72
C LYS A 196 10.49 9.09 -5.51
N LEU A 197 9.32 8.71 -6.03
CA LEU A 197 9.20 7.55 -6.89
C LEU A 197 10.00 7.75 -8.20
N ASN A 198 9.97 8.96 -8.77
CA ASN A 198 10.78 9.29 -9.97
C ASN A 198 12.29 9.12 -9.78
N GLU A 199 12.78 9.19 -8.53
CA GLU A 199 14.20 8.98 -8.19
C GLU A 199 14.57 7.49 -8.05
N LEU A 200 13.58 6.58 -8.05
CA LEU A 200 13.76 5.15 -7.81
C LEU A 200 13.58 4.32 -9.09
N ASN A 201 14.58 3.49 -9.42
CA ASN A 201 14.55 2.54 -10.54
C ASN A 201 14.10 3.20 -11.87
N ASP A 202 14.69 4.34 -12.23
CA ASP A 202 14.34 5.11 -13.44
C ASP A 202 12.84 5.45 -13.54
N GLY A 203 12.28 5.84 -12.39
CA GLY A 203 10.86 6.18 -12.21
C GLY A 203 9.91 4.98 -12.22
N LYS A 204 10.41 3.75 -12.08
CA LYS A 204 9.57 2.56 -11.85
C LYS A 204 9.12 2.46 -10.39
N GLY A 205 9.98 2.77 -9.43
CA GLY A 205 9.71 2.45 -8.01
C GLY A 205 9.99 0.97 -7.68
N GLN A 206 9.33 0.43 -6.66
CA GLN A 206 9.44 -0.96 -6.20
C GLN A 206 8.47 -1.91 -6.94
N GLN A 207 8.73 -3.22 -6.88
CA GLN A 207 7.78 -4.22 -7.38
C GLN A 207 6.55 -4.30 -6.47
N LEU A 208 5.35 -4.13 -7.04
CA LEU A 208 4.09 -4.18 -6.29
C LEU A 208 3.27 -5.43 -6.60
N GLU A 209 3.18 -5.81 -7.88
CA GLU A 209 2.35 -6.93 -8.33
C GLU A 209 3.15 -7.82 -9.27
N PHE A 210 2.87 -9.12 -9.20
CA PHE A 210 3.51 -10.13 -10.02
C PHE A 210 2.45 -10.87 -10.85
N GLU A 211 2.72 -11.03 -12.13
CA GLU A 211 1.94 -11.91 -13.01
C GLU A 211 2.71 -13.21 -13.15
N LEU A 212 2.04 -14.30 -12.76
CA LEU A 212 2.59 -15.64 -12.70
C LEU A 212 2.06 -16.47 -13.86
N TYR A 213 2.96 -17.21 -14.51
CA TYR A 213 2.65 -18.20 -15.53
C TYR A 213 3.02 -19.60 -15.01
N PRO A 214 2.12 -20.60 -15.09
CA PRO A 214 2.39 -21.97 -14.64
C PRO A 214 3.61 -22.63 -15.31
#